data_AF-A0A6G0UBZ6-F1
#
_entry.id   AF-A0A6G0UBZ6-F1
#
_cell.length_a   1.000
_cell.length_b   1.000
_cell.length_c   1.000
_cell.angle_alpha   90.00
_cell.angle_beta   90.00
_cell.angle_gamma   90.00
#
_symmetry.space_group_name_H-M   'P 1'
#
loop_
_entity.id
_entity.type
_entity.pdbx_description
1 polymer ?
#
loop_
_entity_poly.entity_id
_entity_poly.type
_entity_poly.pdbx_seq_one_letter_code
_entity_poly.pdbx_strand_id
1 'polypeptide(L)'
;MTLFLVVTLLCLIGGSGAQMDCSKAPTPALKIVCEQLHKWDKNARASPPVTAKLALPPAIPGQPAPLIAAEIAPIASSPYQCMDLGCLCQYMGGNGQQGSNA
;
A
#
# COMPACT_ATOMS: atom_id res chain seq x y z
N MET A 1 -2.54 -37.04 -2.79
CA MET A 1 -2.38 -36.57 -1.39
C MET A 1 -0.93 -36.26 -1.05
N THR A 2 0.01 -37.15 -1.36
CA THR A 2 1.47 -36.94 -1.19
C THR A 2 2.03 -35.77 -2.01
N LEU A 3 1.59 -35.59 -3.27
CA LEU A 3 2.07 -34.49 -4.11
C LEU A 3 1.69 -33.11 -3.55
N PHE A 4 0.48 -32.97 -3.01
CA PHE A 4 0.01 -31.73 -2.39
C PHE A 4 0.82 -31.37 -1.13
N LEU A 5 1.14 -32.38 -0.31
CA LEU A 5 1.98 -32.22 0.89
C LEU A 5 3.41 -31.81 0.55
N VAL A 6 3.97 -32.32 -0.54
CA VAL A 6 5.33 -31.97 -0.99
C VAL A 6 5.38 -30.53 -1.52
N VAL A 7 4.35 -30.10 -2.26
CA VAL A 7 4.26 -28.72 -2.79
C VAL A 7 4.09 -27.70 -1.67
N THR A 8 3.22 -27.96 -0.68
CA THR A 8 3.05 -27.06 0.47
C THR A 8 4.30 -26.99 1.33
N LEU A 9 5.00 -28.11 1.54
CA LEU A 9 6.26 -28.13 2.26
C LEU A 9 7.35 -27.32 1.52
N LEU A 10 7.49 -27.48 0.20
CA LEU A 10 8.43 -26.69 -0.60
C LEU A 10 8.15 -25.18 -0.56
N CYS A 11 6.88 -24.77 -0.60
CA CYS A 11 6.50 -23.35 -0.49
C CYS A 11 6.86 -22.75 0.89
N LEU A 12 6.74 -23.52 1.96
CA LEU A 12 7.07 -23.06 3.31
C LEU A 12 8.58 -22.90 3.53
N ILE A 13 9.41 -23.70 2.86
CA ILE A 13 10.88 -23.63 2.97
C ILE A 13 11.46 -22.60 1.98
N GLY A 14 10.76 -22.30 0.88
CA GLY A 14 11.19 -21.37 -0.17
C GLY A 14 11.08 -19.89 0.19
N GLY A 15 10.60 -19.55 1.39
CA GLY A 15 10.59 -18.19 1.94
C GLY A 15 11.98 -17.72 2.37
N SER A 16 12.98 -17.79 1.49
CA SER A 16 14.28 -17.19 1.71
C SER A 16 14.08 -15.69 1.83
N GLY A 17 14.38 -15.12 3.00
CA GLY A 17 14.33 -13.69 3.24
C GLY A 17 15.13 -12.96 2.17
N ALA A 18 14.44 -12.35 1.22
CA ALA A 18 15.01 -11.49 0.19
C ALA A 18 15.40 -10.16 0.85
N GLN A 19 16.39 -10.19 1.74
CA GLN A 19 17.04 -8.97 2.18
C GLN A 19 17.88 -8.50 0.99
N MET A 20 17.36 -7.54 0.23
CA MET A 20 18.04 -7.01 -0.94
C MET A 20 19.37 -6.38 -0.51
N ASP A 21 20.48 -6.82 -1.09
CA ASP A 21 21.78 -6.18 -0.87
C ASP A 21 21.85 -4.91 -1.73
N CYS A 22 21.62 -3.75 -1.11
CA CYS A 22 21.62 -2.46 -1.80
C CYS A 22 22.97 -2.11 -2.46
N SER A 23 24.07 -2.77 -2.09
CA SER A 23 25.37 -2.60 -2.74
C SER A 23 25.38 -3.14 -4.18
N LYS A 24 24.46 -4.05 -4.51
CA LYS A 24 24.30 -4.64 -5.84
C LYS A 24 23.28 -3.90 -6.71
N ALA A 25 22.77 -2.76 -6.25
CA ALA A 25 21.83 -1.98 -7.03
C ALA A 25 22.49 -1.50 -8.34
N PRO A 26 21.80 -1.61 -9.50
CA PRO A 26 22.40 -1.39 -10.81
C PRO A 26 22.68 0.09 -11.12
N THR A 27 22.09 1.01 -10.36
CA THR A 27 22.33 2.45 -10.49
C THR A 27 22.43 3.12 -9.11
N PRO A 28 23.12 4.27 -9.00
CA PRO A 28 23.19 5.03 -7.75
C PRO A 28 21.81 5.45 -7.22
N ALA A 29 20.87 5.80 -8.10
CA ALA A 29 19.51 6.14 -7.72
C ALA A 29 18.77 4.96 -7.09
N LEU A 30 18.89 3.76 -7.68
CA LEU A 30 18.28 2.55 -7.13
C LEU A 30 18.91 2.13 -5.80
N LYS A 31 20.21 2.39 -5.61
CA LYS A 31 20.88 2.17 -4.32
C LYS A 31 20.24 3.02 -3.21
N ILE A 32 20.02 4.31 -3.47
CA ILE A 32 19.38 5.23 -2.51
C ILE A 32 17.96 4.76 -2.17
N VAL A 33 17.18 4.37 -3.18
CA VAL A 33 15.82 3.86 -2.97
C VAL A 33 15.84 2.57 -2.14
N CYS A 34 16.75 1.64 -2.46
CA CYS A 34 16.92 0.42 -1.69
C CYS A 34 17.24 0.71 -0.23
N GLU A 35 18.24 1.54 0.04
CA GLU A 35 18.64 1.93 1.40
C GLU A 35 17.48 2.58 2.17
N GLN A 36 16.69 3.42 1.48
CA GLN A 36 15.52 4.05 2.07
C GLN A 36 14.43 3.04 2.43
N LEU A 37 14.15 2.07 1.56
CA LEU A 37 13.20 0.99 1.84
C LEU A 37 13.64 0.15 3.05
N HIS A 38 14.93 -0.19 3.12
CA HIS A 38 15.48 -0.92 4.27
C HIS A 38 15.35 -0.12 5.58
N LYS A 39 15.61 1.19 5.52
CA LYS A 39 15.44 2.08 6.68
C LYS A 39 13.99 2.12 7.13
N TRP A 40 13.04 2.23 6.20
CA TRP A 40 11.61 2.23 6.51
C TRP A 40 11.13 0.89 7.08
N ASP A 41 11.51 -0.24 6.48
CA ASP A 41 11.15 -1.58 6.98
C ASP A 41 11.67 -1.79 8.41
N LYS A 42 12.95 -1.47 8.66
CA LYS A 42 13.55 -1.57 9.99
C LYS A 42 12.79 -0.72 11.01
N ASN A 43 12.48 0.53 10.67
CA ASN A 43 11.77 1.43 11.57
C ASN A 43 10.31 1.04 11.78
N ALA A 44 9.65 0.47 10.77
CA ALA A 44 8.29 -0.03 10.90
C ALA A 44 8.21 -1.21 11.88
N ARG A 45 9.19 -2.13 11.81
CA ARG A 45 9.30 -3.28 12.74
C ARG A 45 9.66 -2.86 14.16
N ALA A 46 10.53 -1.85 14.28
CA ALA A 46 10.94 -1.30 15.56
C ALA A 46 9.92 -0.30 16.15
N SER A 47 8.90 0.07 15.37
CA SER A 47 7.87 0.99 15.85
C SER A 47 7.15 0.34 17.03
N PRO A 48 6.95 1.08 18.14
CA PRO A 48 6.08 0.58 19.20
C PRO A 48 4.71 0.25 18.60
N PRO A 49 4.00 -0.76 19.14
CA PRO A 49 2.60 -0.97 18.79
C PRO A 49 1.88 0.35 18.91
N VAL A 50 1.05 0.70 17.92
CA VAL A 50 0.15 1.86 18.04
C VAL A 50 -0.71 1.62 19.27
N THR A 51 -0.32 2.27 20.38
CA THR A 51 -1.06 2.21 21.63
C THR A 51 -2.44 2.82 21.37
N ALA A 52 -3.43 2.46 22.20
CA ALA A 52 -4.88 2.67 22.04
C ALA A 52 -5.35 4.11 21.70
N LYS A 53 -4.44 5.07 21.57
CA LYS A 53 -4.66 6.41 21.03
C LYS A 53 -4.04 6.51 19.61
N LEU A 54 -4.48 5.64 18.70
CA LEU A 54 -4.29 5.89 17.28
C LEU A 54 -4.94 7.24 16.97
N ALA A 55 -4.19 8.17 16.37
CA ALA A 55 -4.73 9.45 15.93
C ALA A 55 -5.66 9.20 14.75
N LEU A 56 -6.91 8.87 15.07
CA LEU A 56 -7.96 8.68 14.08
C LEU A 56 -8.43 10.06 13.60
N PRO A 57 -8.75 10.19 12.30
CA PRO A 57 -9.46 11.36 11.80
C PRO A 57 -10.77 11.56 12.58
N PRO A 58 -11.24 12.80 12.76
CA PRO A 58 -12.54 13.06 13.37
C PRO A 58 -13.65 12.36 12.57
N ALA A 59 -14.72 11.98 13.26
CA ALA A 59 -15.88 11.39 12.59
C ALA A 59 -16.51 12.40 11.61
N ILE A 60 -16.84 11.93 10.40
CA ILE A 60 -17.55 12.70 9.38
C ILE A 60 -19.04 12.32 9.45
N PRO A 61 -19.98 13.28 9.55
CA PRO A 61 -21.41 12.98 9.54
C PRO A 61 -21.81 12.12 8.32
N GLY A 62 -22.52 11.03 8.56
CA GLY A 62 -22.98 10.11 7.50
C GLY A 62 -21.96 9.05 7.06
N GLN A 63 -20.77 8.98 7.68
CA GLN A 63 -19.77 7.96 7.41
C GLN A 63 -19.56 7.03 8.62
N PRO A 64 -19.27 5.74 8.40
CA PRO A 64 -18.92 4.83 9.49
C PRO A 64 -17.59 5.26 10.14
N ALA A 65 -17.51 5.17 11.46
CA ALA A 65 -16.30 5.44 12.24
C ALA A 65 -15.83 4.15 12.94
N PRO A 66 -14.51 3.96 13.14
CA PRO A 66 -13.41 4.87 12.81
C PRO A 66 -12.98 4.79 11.35
N LEU A 67 -12.72 5.93 10.72
CA LEU A 67 -12.14 5.96 9.37
C LEU A 67 -10.63 5.70 9.47
N ILE A 68 -10.13 4.72 8.72
CA ILE A 68 -8.68 4.53 8.57
C ILE A 68 -8.19 5.40 7.39
N ALA A 69 -7.00 5.98 7.47
CA ALA A 69 -6.50 6.94 6.46
C ALA A 69 -6.52 6.40 5.02
N ALA A 70 -6.47 5.08 4.84
CA ALA A 70 -6.63 4.42 3.53
C ALA A 70 -8.02 4.62 2.91
N GLU A 71 -9.08 4.78 3.72
CA GLU A 71 -10.46 5.02 3.28
C GLU A 71 -10.70 6.48 2.87
N ILE A 72 -9.78 7.39 3.20
CA ILE A 72 -9.88 8.83 2.90
C ILE A 72 -9.09 9.20 1.64
N ALA A 73 -8.21 8.34 1.15
CA ALA A 73 -7.46 8.61 -0.08
C ALA A 73 -8.35 8.36 -1.30
N PRO A 74 -8.67 9.39 -2.13
CA PRO A 74 -9.43 9.22 -3.36
C PRO A 74 -8.52 8.69 -4.48
N ILE A 75 -7.79 7.61 -4.22
CA ILE A 75 -6.93 6.99 -5.23
C ILE A 75 -7.68 5.77 -5.75
N ALA A 76 -8.48 5.99 -6.80
CA ALA A 76 -8.98 4.88 -7.60
C ALA A 76 -7.77 4.09 -8.12
N SER A 77 -7.60 2.87 -7.63
CA SER A 77 -6.59 1.90 -8.09
C SER A 77 -7.00 1.21 -9.39
N SER A 78 -8.25 1.42 -9.82
CA SER A 78 -8.79 0.97 -11.11
C SER A 78 -9.87 1.94 -11.59
N PRO A 79 -10.15 2.05 -12.91
CA PRO A 79 -11.15 2.98 -13.43
C PRO A 79 -12.58 2.65 -12.96
N TYR A 80 -12.83 1.40 -12.55
CA TYR A 80 -14.12 0.95 -12.02
C TYR A 80 -14.41 1.44 -10.60
N GLN A 81 -13.41 1.99 -9.91
CA GLN A 81 -13.57 2.59 -8.58
C GLN A 81 -14.00 4.06 -8.65
N CYS A 82 -14.07 4.64 -9.84
CA CYS A 82 -14.54 6.01 -10.01
C CYS A 82 -16.06 6.08 -10.06
N MET A 83 -16.63 6.78 -9.07
CA MET A 83 -18.07 7.05 -8.96
C MET A 83 -18.55 8.21 -9.84
N ASP A 84 -17.61 9.00 -10.38
CA ASP A 84 -17.88 10.14 -11.24
C ASP A 84 -16.87 10.31 -12.38
N LEU A 85 -17.29 11.06 -13.41
CA LEU A 85 -16.48 11.38 -14.58
C LEU A 85 -15.23 12.21 -14.22
N GLY A 86 -15.29 13.03 -13.16
CA GLY A 86 -14.14 13.78 -12.67
C GLY A 86 -13.03 12.85 -12.17
N CYS A 87 -13.38 11.88 -11.32
CA CYS A 87 -12.46 10.84 -10.87
C CYS A 87 -11.86 10.06 -12.05
N LEU A 88 -12.69 9.64 -13.02
CA LEU A 88 -12.21 8.85 -14.15
C LEU A 88 -11.24 9.63 -15.02
N CYS A 89 -11.52 10.91 -15.26
CA CYS A 89 -10.61 11.81 -15.99
C CYS A 89 -9.26 11.94 -15.28
N GLN A 90 -9.25 12.11 -13.96
CA GLN A 90 -8.00 12.18 -13.18
C GLN A 90 -7.24 10.85 -13.19
N TYR A 91 -7.94 9.72 -13.10
CA TYR A 91 -7.34 8.39 -13.20
C TYR A 91 -6.60 8.18 -14.54
N MET A 92 -7.16 8.67 -15.64
CA MET A 92 -6.54 8.60 -16.98
C MET A 92 -5.43 9.64 -17.21
N GLY A 93 -5.08 10.45 -16.20
CA GLY A 93 -4.08 11.52 -16.32
C GLY A 93 -4.61 12.81 -16.97
N GLY A 94 -5.92 12.94 -17.11
CA GLY A 94 -6.60 14.17 -17.53
C GLY A 94 -6.99 15.06 -16.35
N ASN A 95 -7.68 16.17 -16.64
CA ASN A 95 -8.24 17.04 -15.62
C ASN A 95 -9.77 16.98 -15.66
N GLY A 96 -10.41 16.78 -14.51
CA GLY A 96 -11.86 16.65 -14.39
C GLY A 96 -12.35 17.18 -13.04
N GLN A 97 -13.55 17.75 -13.03
CA GLN A 97 -14.18 18.25 -11.80
C GLN A 97 -14.97 17.13 -11.12
N GLN A 98 -14.83 16.99 -9.80
CA GLN A 98 -15.56 15.99 -9.06
C GLN A 98 -17.08 16.21 -9.19
N GLY A 99 -17.83 15.15 -9.47
CA GLY A 99 -19.27 15.24 -9.69
C GLY A 99 -19.69 15.75 -11.08
N SER A 100 -18.79 15.72 -12.08
CA SER A 100 -19.10 16.06 -13.49
C SER A 100 -20.12 15.13 -14.18
N ASN A 101 -20.73 14.21 -13.43
CA ASN A 101 -21.78 13.30 -13.84
C ASN A 101 -23.14 13.60 -13.16
N ALA A 102 -23.26 14.76 -12.49
CA ALA A 102 -24.52 15.30 -11.98
C ALA A 102 -25.30 16.08 -13.06
#